data_AF-A0A6C0IZ87-F1
#
_entry.id   AF-A0A6C0IZ87-F1
#
_cell.length_a   1.000
_cell.length_b   1.000
_cell.length_c   1.000
_cell.angle_alpha   90.00
_cell.angle_beta   90.00
_cell.angle_gamma   90.00
#
_symmetry.space_group_name_H-M   'P 1'
#
loop_
_entity.id
_entity.type
_entity.pdbx_description
1 polymer ?
#
loop_
_entity_poly.entity_id
_entity_poly.type
_entity_poly.pdbx_seq_one_letter_code
_entity_poly.pdbx_strand_id
1 'polypeptide(L)'
;MSGGVRSIGVTGTASHVDPTTQAILAKEIYKAWRADYKIAPKTITGDSEKDKKFRLDKYKQYSQTYKQFASAYPVILRYMIERDDFHKGTFAKFVKYVNAHPPTDEKDQIENSIVYDRMLFRYRNPKAPMSALRERAKIVRKGLTYDYDRFKASKDTITNDQKIREKDLREDLFDILMEDLEEELKKDKKLEVIPEVEEEDKKTPI
;
A
#
# COMPACT_ATOMS: atom_id res chain seq x y z
N MET A 1 9.94 7.09 32.76
CA MET A 1 8.95 7.55 31.76
C MET A 1 9.37 7.01 30.40
N SER A 2 8.85 5.84 30.02
CA SER A 2 9.13 5.22 28.71
C SER A 2 7.92 5.46 27.80
N GLY A 3 8.13 6.28 26.78
CA GLY A 3 7.15 6.55 25.74
C GLY A 3 6.91 5.30 24.89
N GLY A 4 5.67 4.83 24.89
CA GLY A 4 5.22 3.72 24.07
C GLY A 4 5.20 4.10 22.59
N VAL A 5 6.00 3.39 21.80
CA VAL A 5 5.93 3.39 20.34
C VAL A 5 4.57 2.82 19.96
N ARG A 6 3.72 3.63 19.32
CA ARG A 6 2.45 3.18 18.74
C ARG A 6 2.77 2.23 17.59
N SER A 7 2.50 0.94 17.79
CA SER A 7 2.42 -0.01 16.69
C SER A 7 1.27 0.42 15.78
N ILE A 8 1.60 0.67 14.51
CA ILE A 8 0.60 0.89 13.46
C ILE A 8 -0.11 -0.45 13.27
N GLY A 9 -1.32 -0.55 13.84
CA GLY A 9 -2.15 -1.75 13.74
C GLY A 9 -2.48 -2.08 12.29
N VAL A 10 -1.84 -3.12 11.76
CA VAL A 10 -2.32 -3.84 10.57
C VAL A 10 -3.30 -4.90 11.06
N THR A 11 -4.45 -4.45 11.57
CA THR A 11 -5.60 -5.31 11.82
C THR A 11 -6.81 -4.65 11.21
N GLY A 12 -6.88 -4.73 9.87
CA GLY A 12 -8.14 -4.60 9.17
C GLY A 12 -9.01 -5.79 9.58
N THR A 13 -9.64 -5.69 10.75
CA THR A 13 -10.71 -6.60 11.13
C THR A 13 -11.77 -6.45 10.05
N ALA A 14 -11.97 -7.50 9.27
CA ALA A 14 -13.20 -7.66 8.52
C ALA A 14 -14.31 -7.67 9.58
N SER A 15 -14.86 -6.49 9.83
CA SER A 15 -16.06 -6.28 10.63
C SER A 15 -17.11 -7.29 10.16
N HIS A 16 -17.94 -7.79 11.08
CA HIS A 16 -18.98 -8.79 10.86
C HIS A 16 -19.99 -8.37 9.77
N VAL A 17 -19.58 -8.39 8.52
CA VAL A 17 -20.43 -8.14 7.36
C VAL A 17 -20.90 -9.49 6.85
N ASP A 18 -22.21 -9.58 6.64
CA ASP A 18 -22.86 -10.78 6.14
C ASP A 18 -22.18 -11.31 4.86
N PRO A 19 -21.82 -12.60 4.81
CA PRO A 19 -21.18 -13.22 3.65
C PRO A 19 -21.93 -13.02 2.33
N THR A 20 -23.26 -12.91 2.39
CA THR A 20 -24.09 -12.69 1.19
C THR A 20 -23.89 -11.30 0.63
N THR A 21 -23.87 -10.30 1.50
CA THR A 21 -23.63 -8.89 1.18
C THR A 21 -22.24 -8.70 0.55
N GLN A 22 -21.20 -9.27 1.17
CA GLN A 22 -19.84 -9.25 0.60
C GLN A 22 -19.79 -9.93 -0.77
N ALA A 23 -20.47 -11.06 -0.94
CA ALA A 23 -20.50 -11.78 -2.21
C ALA A 23 -21.28 -11.04 -3.31
N ILE A 24 -22.28 -10.23 -2.96
CA ILE A 24 -22.96 -9.34 -3.91
C ILE A 24 -22.00 -8.24 -4.37
N LEU A 25 -21.35 -7.54 -3.42
CA LEU A 25 -20.38 -6.50 -3.74
C LEU A 25 -19.25 -7.04 -4.65
N ALA A 26 -18.66 -8.18 -4.28
CA ALA A 26 -17.63 -8.84 -5.08
C ALA A 26 -18.10 -9.16 -6.52
N LYS A 27 -19.37 -9.56 -6.69
CA LYS A 27 -19.95 -9.81 -8.01
C LYS A 27 -20.06 -8.53 -8.83
N GLU A 28 -20.50 -7.42 -8.23
CA GLU A 28 -20.60 -6.13 -8.93
C GLU A 28 -19.22 -5.59 -9.33
N ILE A 29 -18.23 -5.70 -8.44
CA ILE A 29 -16.83 -5.37 -8.74
C ILE A 29 -16.33 -6.19 -9.94
N TYR A 30 -16.55 -7.51 -9.92
CA TYR A 30 -16.14 -8.38 -11.01
C TYR A 30 -16.88 -8.06 -12.32
N LYS A 31 -18.17 -7.72 -12.26
CA LYS A 31 -18.96 -7.33 -13.43
C LYS A 31 -18.43 -6.03 -14.05
N ALA A 32 -18.09 -5.05 -13.23
CA ALA A 32 -17.45 -3.80 -13.68
C ALA A 32 -16.10 -4.08 -14.35
N TRP A 33 -15.25 -4.92 -13.72
CA TRP A 33 -13.99 -5.34 -14.31
C TRP A 33 -14.19 -6.01 -15.68
N ARG A 34 -15.15 -6.95 -15.80
CA ARG A 34 -15.44 -7.63 -17.07
C ARG A 34 -15.93 -6.68 -18.15
N ALA A 35 -16.64 -5.61 -17.79
CA ALA A 35 -17.04 -4.59 -18.74
C ALA A 35 -15.82 -3.82 -19.26
N ASP A 36 -14.94 -3.39 -18.37
CA ASP A 36 -13.67 -2.72 -18.72
C ASP A 36 -12.76 -3.63 -19.56
N TYR A 37 -12.69 -4.91 -19.24
CA TYR A 37 -11.85 -5.88 -19.95
C TYR A 37 -12.38 -6.16 -21.37
N LYS A 38 -13.71 -6.15 -21.58
CA LYS A 38 -14.31 -6.36 -22.91
C LYS A 38 -14.05 -5.22 -23.89
N ILE A 39 -13.95 -3.99 -23.39
CA ILE A 39 -13.61 -2.81 -24.20
C ILE A 39 -12.10 -2.60 -24.32
N ALA A 40 -11.30 -3.45 -23.68
CA ALA A 40 -9.86 -3.35 -23.72
C ALA A 40 -9.33 -3.60 -25.16
N PRO A 41 -8.23 -2.94 -25.56
CA PRO A 41 -7.66 -3.10 -26.90
C PRO A 41 -7.42 -4.58 -27.25
N LYS A 42 -7.86 -5.02 -28.45
CA LYS A 42 -7.70 -6.41 -28.94
C LYS A 42 -6.24 -6.91 -29.00
N THR A 43 -5.26 -6.02 -28.86
CA THR A 43 -3.82 -6.33 -28.77
C THR A 43 -3.41 -6.93 -27.41
N ILE A 44 -4.36 -7.08 -26.49
CA ILE A 44 -4.18 -7.66 -25.16
C ILE A 44 -4.44 -9.17 -25.25
N THR A 45 -3.46 -9.90 -25.78
CA THR A 45 -3.47 -11.37 -25.82
C THR A 45 -2.72 -11.92 -24.61
N GLY A 46 -3.41 -12.00 -23.47
CA GLY A 46 -3.18 -12.91 -22.33
C GLY A 46 -1.85 -12.90 -21.58
N ASP A 47 -0.77 -12.32 -22.11
CA ASP A 47 0.58 -12.37 -21.51
C ASP A 47 1.53 -11.25 -21.98
N SER A 48 1.08 -10.32 -22.82
CA SER A 48 1.91 -9.19 -23.25
C SER A 48 2.20 -8.23 -22.11
N GLU A 49 3.34 -7.54 -22.14
CA GLU A 49 3.65 -6.48 -21.15
C GLU A 49 2.57 -5.40 -21.11
N LYS A 50 1.92 -5.13 -22.25
CA LYS A 50 0.78 -4.22 -22.35
C LYS A 50 -0.44 -4.74 -21.57
N ASP A 51 -0.74 -6.04 -21.62
CA ASP A 51 -1.80 -6.66 -20.81
C ASP A 51 -1.47 -6.56 -19.32
N LYS A 52 -0.25 -6.94 -18.94
CA LYS A 52 0.22 -6.87 -17.55
C LYS A 52 0.12 -5.45 -16.99
N LYS A 53 0.53 -4.44 -17.77
CA LYS A 53 0.41 -3.03 -17.40
C LYS A 53 -1.06 -2.61 -17.26
N PHE A 54 -1.91 -2.96 -18.23
CA PHE A 54 -3.34 -2.64 -18.19
C PHE A 54 -4.03 -3.22 -16.95
N ARG A 55 -3.80 -4.50 -16.65
CA ARG A 55 -4.35 -5.17 -15.45
C ARG A 55 -3.82 -4.56 -14.17
N LEU A 56 -2.54 -4.19 -14.12
CA LEU A 56 -1.95 -3.52 -12.96
C LEU A 56 -2.59 -2.14 -12.72
N ASP A 57 -2.76 -1.34 -13.78
CA ASP A 57 -3.39 -0.01 -13.69
C ASP A 57 -4.85 -0.14 -13.24
N LYS A 58 -5.57 -1.14 -13.75
CA LYS A 58 -6.93 -1.46 -13.32
C LYS A 58 -6.98 -1.96 -11.89
N TYR A 59 -6.05 -2.81 -11.47
CA TYR A 59 -5.94 -3.24 -10.08
C TYR A 59 -5.75 -2.05 -9.14
N LYS A 60 -4.89 -1.09 -9.48
CA LYS A 60 -4.70 0.14 -8.70
C LYS A 60 -6.00 0.97 -8.64
N GLN A 61 -6.65 1.19 -9.79
CA GLN A 61 -7.90 1.93 -9.88
C GLN A 61 -8.99 1.31 -8.98
N TYR A 62 -9.19 0.00 -9.08
CA TYR A 62 -10.21 -0.71 -8.32
C TYR A 62 -9.84 -0.81 -6.83
N SER A 63 -8.55 -0.93 -6.49
CA SER A 63 -8.09 -0.93 -5.11
C SER A 63 -8.38 0.41 -4.41
N GLN A 64 -8.29 1.53 -5.15
CA GLN A 64 -8.65 2.85 -4.63
C GLN A 64 -10.17 3.03 -4.54
N THR A 65 -10.90 2.64 -5.59
CA THR A 65 -12.37 2.77 -5.66
C THR A 65 -13.08 1.94 -4.59
N TYR A 66 -12.61 0.70 -4.38
CA TYR A 66 -13.19 -0.26 -3.44
C TYR A 66 -12.28 -0.52 -2.25
N LYS A 67 -11.72 0.55 -1.65
CA LYS A 67 -10.67 0.48 -0.60
C LYS A 67 -10.98 -0.49 0.54
N GLN A 68 -12.20 -0.50 1.05
CA GLN A 68 -12.61 -1.41 2.14
C GLN A 68 -12.55 -2.88 1.69
N PHE A 69 -13.09 -3.18 0.51
CA PHE A 69 -13.06 -4.53 -0.06
C PHE A 69 -11.62 -4.95 -0.39
N ALA A 70 -10.84 -4.06 -1.00
CA ALA A 70 -9.45 -4.32 -1.37
C ALA A 70 -8.56 -4.55 -0.14
N SER A 71 -8.84 -3.86 0.97
CA SER A 71 -8.12 -4.06 2.23
C SER A 71 -8.50 -5.38 2.92
N ALA A 72 -9.77 -5.77 2.88
CA ALA A 72 -10.23 -7.00 3.53
C ALA A 72 -9.91 -8.26 2.69
N TYR A 73 -9.97 -8.14 1.36
CA TYR A 73 -9.88 -9.25 0.42
C TYR A 73 -8.94 -8.96 -0.77
N PRO A 74 -7.68 -8.56 -0.54
CA PRO A 74 -6.77 -8.11 -1.60
C PRO A 74 -6.53 -9.18 -2.67
N VAL A 75 -6.36 -10.44 -2.26
CA VAL A 75 -6.13 -11.56 -3.19
C VAL A 75 -7.35 -11.83 -4.08
N ILE A 76 -8.56 -11.60 -3.56
CA ILE A 76 -9.78 -11.81 -4.33
C ILE A 76 -9.86 -10.78 -5.46
N LEU A 77 -9.58 -9.51 -5.16
CA LEU A 77 -9.51 -8.46 -6.16
C LEU A 77 -8.41 -8.73 -7.21
N ARG A 78 -7.24 -9.19 -6.75
CA ARG A 78 -6.15 -9.61 -7.64
C ARG A 78 -6.59 -10.72 -8.59
N TYR A 79 -7.32 -11.74 -8.08
CA TYR A 79 -7.77 -12.86 -8.91
C TYR A 79 -8.84 -12.44 -9.92
N MET A 80 -9.74 -11.53 -9.54
CA MET A 80 -10.70 -10.94 -10.46
C MET A 80 -10.01 -10.27 -11.65
N ILE A 81 -8.98 -9.47 -11.39
CA ILE A 81 -8.37 -8.59 -12.40
C ILE A 81 -7.23 -9.28 -13.15
N GLU A 82 -6.27 -9.87 -12.44
CA GLU A 82 -5.10 -10.51 -13.06
C GLU A 82 -5.45 -11.82 -13.74
N ARG A 83 -6.33 -12.62 -13.12
CA ARG A 83 -6.64 -13.98 -13.59
C ARG A 83 -8.00 -14.10 -14.27
N ASP A 84 -8.77 -13.02 -14.30
CA ASP A 84 -10.15 -13.03 -14.80
C ASP A 84 -10.97 -14.17 -14.16
N ASP A 85 -10.75 -14.38 -12.85
CA ASP A 85 -11.26 -15.54 -12.11
C ASP A 85 -12.05 -15.13 -10.88
N PHE A 86 -13.35 -15.41 -10.91
CA PHE A 86 -14.24 -15.19 -9.79
C PHE A 86 -15.47 -16.09 -9.85
N HIS A 87 -15.88 -16.61 -8.69
CA HIS A 87 -17.16 -17.28 -8.54
C HIS A 87 -17.85 -16.85 -7.23
N LYS A 88 -19.04 -16.24 -7.35
CA LYS A 88 -19.80 -15.68 -6.22
C LYS A 88 -20.02 -16.71 -5.10
N GLY A 89 -20.47 -17.91 -5.45
CA GLY A 89 -20.75 -18.95 -4.45
C GLY A 89 -19.49 -19.44 -3.73
N THR A 90 -18.34 -19.43 -4.41
CA THR A 90 -17.05 -19.81 -3.83
C THR A 90 -16.57 -18.73 -2.87
N PHE A 91 -16.66 -17.46 -3.28
CA PHE A 91 -16.30 -16.35 -2.41
C PHE A 91 -17.19 -16.26 -1.17
N ALA A 92 -18.51 -16.48 -1.29
CA ALA A 92 -19.40 -16.53 -0.14
C ALA A 92 -18.99 -17.62 0.89
N LYS A 93 -18.59 -18.80 0.41
CA LYS A 93 -18.05 -19.88 1.27
C LYS A 93 -16.73 -19.48 1.92
N PHE A 94 -15.87 -18.79 1.17
CA PHE A 94 -14.60 -18.29 1.68
C PHE A 94 -14.79 -17.22 2.77
N VAL A 95 -15.72 -16.27 2.60
CA VAL A 95 -16.01 -15.27 3.64
C VAL A 95 -16.49 -15.95 4.93
N LYS A 96 -17.36 -16.97 4.83
CA LYS A 96 -17.73 -17.78 6.00
C LYS A 96 -16.53 -18.44 6.67
N TYR A 97 -15.61 -18.98 5.86
CA TYR A 97 -14.39 -19.61 6.37
C TYR A 97 -13.49 -18.61 7.12
N VAL A 98 -13.22 -17.44 6.53
CA VAL A 98 -12.39 -16.39 7.14
C VAL A 98 -13.04 -15.81 8.39
N ASN A 99 -14.36 -15.65 8.41
CA ASN A 99 -15.06 -15.19 9.61
C ASN A 99 -14.95 -16.20 10.77
N ALA A 100 -14.91 -17.50 10.46
CA ALA A 100 -14.70 -18.55 11.47
C ALA A 100 -13.21 -18.74 11.84
N HIS A 101 -12.30 -18.38 10.94
CA HIS A 101 -10.85 -18.52 11.11
C HIS A 101 -10.15 -17.21 10.70
N PRO A 102 -10.33 -16.14 11.49
CA PRO A 102 -9.74 -14.84 11.17
C PRO A 102 -8.21 -14.96 11.17
N PRO A 103 -7.52 -14.41 10.15
CA PRO A 103 -6.07 -14.48 10.10
C PRO A 103 -5.46 -13.69 11.24
N THR A 104 -4.52 -14.29 11.97
CA THR A 104 -3.85 -13.64 13.10
C THR A 104 -2.54 -12.98 12.70
N ASP A 105 -1.89 -13.49 11.67
CA ASP A 105 -0.64 -12.97 11.13
C ASP A 105 -0.65 -12.96 9.58
N GLU A 106 0.45 -12.50 9.00
CA GLU A 106 0.61 -12.41 7.54
C GLU A 106 0.73 -13.80 6.87
N LYS A 107 1.19 -14.82 7.60
CA LYS A 107 1.27 -16.20 7.10
C LYS A 107 -0.12 -16.82 7.00
N ASP A 108 -0.99 -16.55 7.95
CA ASP A 108 -2.41 -16.92 7.92
C ASP A 108 -3.13 -16.24 6.75
N GLN A 109 -2.78 -14.99 6.42
CA GLN A 109 -3.33 -14.31 5.24
C GLN A 109 -2.96 -15.03 3.94
N ILE A 110 -1.71 -15.50 3.83
CA ILE A 110 -1.27 -16.33 2.69
C ILE A 110 -2.03 -17.66 2.67
N GLU A 111 -2.20 -18.32 3.81
CA GLU A 111 -2.91 -19.60 3.86
C GLU A 111 -4.40 -19.44 3.51
N ASN A 112 -5.07 -18.39 4.00
CA ASN A 112 -6.42 -18.05 3.62
C ASN A 112 -6.54 -17.82 2.10
N SER A 113 -5.54 -17.19 1.49
CA SER A 113 -5.48 -16.98 0.04
C SER A 113 -5.36 -18.30 -0.73
N ILE A 114 -4.59 -19.26 -0.21
CA ILE A 114 -4.47 -20.62 -0.78
C ILE A 114 -5.79 -21.38 -0.64
N VAL A 115 -6.49 -21.23 0.50
CA VAL A 115 -7.82 -21.84 0.70
C VAL A 115 -8.80 -21.36 -0.36
N TYR A 116 -8.84 -20.07 -0.66
CA TYR A 116 -9.71 -19.55 -1.72
C TYR A 116 -9.37 -20.12 -3.10
N ASP A 117 -8.08 -20.16 -3.49
CA ASP A 117 -7.66 -20.76 -4.78
C ASP A 117 -8.07 -22.23 -4.87
N ARG A 118 -7.90 -22.99 -3.78
CA ARG A 118 -8.35 -24.41 -3.73
C ARG A 118 -9.86 -24.53 -3.89
N MET A 119 -10.64 -23.65 -3.27
CA MET A 119 -12.10 -23.65 -3.41
C MET A 119 -12.51 -23.32 -4.85
N LEU A 120 -11.85 -22.36 -5.51
CA LEU A 120 -12.08 -22.05 -6.92
C LEU A 120 -11.68 -23.23 -7.83
N PHE A 121 -10.54 -23.85 -7.57
CA PHE A 121 -10.08 -25.00 -8.33
C PHE A 121 -11.04 -26.19 -8.20
N ARG A 122 -11.53 -26.48 -6.98
CA ARG A 122 -12.54 -27.53 -6.74
C ARG A 122 -13.86 -27.20 -7.43
N TYR A 123 -14.27 -25.93 -7.44
CA TYR A 123 -15.48 -25.51 -8.16
C TYR A 123 -15.35 -25.80 -9.67
N ARG A 124 -14.19 -25.49 -10.27
CA ARG A 124 -13.90 -25.76 -11.69
C ARG A 124 -13.67 -27.24 -12.00
N ASN A 125 -13.15 -27.98 -11.02
CA ASN A 125 -12.81 -29.40 -11.15
C ASN A 125 -13.46 -30.22 -10.01
N PRO A 126 -14.80 -30.43 -10.04
CA PRO A 126 -15.51 -31.05 -8.91
C PRO A 126 -15.00 -32.45 -8.56
N LYS A 127 -14.58 -33.21 -9.56
CA LYS A 127 -14.08 -34.59 -9.43
C LYS A 127 -12.57 -34.68 -9.17
N ALA A 128 -11.86 -33.57 -9.03
CA ALA A 128 -10.42 -33.60 -8.81
C ALA A 128 -10.06 -34.43 -7.56
N PRO A 129 -9.06 -35.33 -7.62
CA PRO A 129 -8.64 -36.06 -6.43
C PRO A 129 -8.02 -35.11 -5.40
N MET A 130 -7.98 -35.55 -4.13
CA MET A 130 -7.36 -34.74 -3.07
C MET A 130 -5.87 -34.46 -3.31
N SER A 131 -5.16 -35.37 -3.99
CA SER A 131 -3.77 -35.16 -4.42
C SER A 131 -3.62 -33.93 -5.32
N ALA A 132 -4.51 -33.75 -6.30
CA ALA A 132 -4.50 -32.60 -7.19
C ALA A 132 -4.74 -31.27 -6.42
N LEU A 133 -5.63 -31.29 -5.42
CA LEU A 133 -5.82 -30.11 -4.56
C LEU A 133 -4.58 -29.78 -3.72
N ARG A 134 -3.88 -30.80 -3.21
CA ARG A 134 -2.66 -30.62 -2.42
C ARG A 134 -1.52 -30.08 -3.29
N GLU A 135 -1.36 -30.61 -4.50
CA GLU A 135 -0.34 -30.15 -5.43
C GLU A 135 -0.59 -28.70 -5.87
N ARG A 136 -1.85 -28.37 -6.18
CA ARG A 136 -2.25 -26.98 -6.46
C ARG A 136 -1.93 -26.05 -5.29
N ALA A 137 -2.26 -26.46 -4.07
CA ALA A 137 -1.95 -25.69 -2.87
C ALA A 137 -0.44 -25.44 -2.72
N LYS A 138 0.39 -26.45 -2.99
CA LYS A 138 1.85 -26.35 -2.94
C LYS A 138 2.40 -25.34 -3.95
N ILE A 139 1.90 -25.38 -5.20
CA ILE A 139 2.30 -24.45 -6.27
C ILE A 139 1.93 -23.01 -5.88
N VAL A 140 0.68 -22.79 -5.48
CA VAL A 140 0.19 -21.45 -5.12
C VAL A 140 0.90 -20.92 -3.88
N ARG A 141 1.13 -21.77 -2.87
CA ARG A 141 1.90 -21.38 -1.68
C ARG A 141 3.30 -20.89 -2.06
N LYS A 142 4.03 -21.66 -2.86
CA LYS A 142 5.37 -21.27 -3.31
C LYS A 142 5.36 -19.92 -4.05
N GLY A 143 4.38 -19.71 -4.94
CA GLY A 143 4.24 -18.45 -5.66
C GLY A 143 3.92 -17.26 -4.74
N LEU A 144 2.94 -17.40 -3.84
CA LEU A 144 2.55 -16.33 -2.93
C LEU A 144 3.64 -16.01 -1.90
N THR A 145 4.34 -17.01 -1.37
CA THR A 145 5.47 -16.79 -0.46
C THR A 145 6.61 -16.06 -1.18
N TYR A 146 6.93 -16.45 -2.42
CA TYR A 146 7.95 -15.77 -3.22
C TYR A 146 7.58 -14.30 -3.51
N ASP A 147 6.35 -14.04 -3.95
CA ASP A 147 5.84 -12.67 -4.19
C ASP A 147 5.91 -11.84 -2.91
N TYR A 148 5.53 -12.42 -1.77
CA TYR A 148 5.52 -11.77 -0.48
C TYR A 148 6.93 -11.43 0.02
N ASP A 149 7.88 -12.36 -0.07
CA ASP A 149 9.28 -12.13 0.33
C ASP A 149 9.91 -11.00 -0.50
N ARG A 150 9.62 -10.97 -1.81
CA ARG A 150 10.06 -9.90 -2.72
C ARG A 150 9.43 -8.56 -2.37
N PHE A 151 8.13 -8.54 -2.06
CA PHE A 151 7.44 -7.33 -1.63
C PHE A 151 8.05 -6.79 -0.33
N LYS A 152 8.31 -7.66 0.65
CA LYS A 152 8.93 -7.29 1.92
C LYS A 152 10.30 -6.65 1.72
N ALA A 153 11.16 -7.30 0.92
CA ALA A 153 12.47 -6.75 0.57
C ALA A 153 12.36 -5.37 -0.11
N SER A 154 11.42 -5.20 -1.04
CA SER A 154 11.22 -3.93 -1.75
C SER A 154 10.69 -2.83 -0.83
N LYS A 155 9.79 -3.17 0.10
CA LYS A 155 9.25 -2.25 1.10
C LYS A 155 10.34 -1.75 2.03
N ASP A 156 11.23 -2.63 2.47
CA ASP A 156 12.35 -2.28 3.34
C ASP A 156 13.31 -1.31 2.62
N THR A 157 13.59 -1.54 1.32
CA THR A 157 14.36 -0.60 0.50
C THR A 157 13.68 0.76 0.40
N ILE A 158 12.39 0.83 0.04
CA ILE A 158 11.66 2.10 -0.09
C ILE A 158 11.61 2.85 1.24
N THR A 159 11.38 2.14 2.35
CA THR A 159 11.33 2.75 3.69
C THR A 159 12.68 3.33 4.08
N ASN A 160 13.78 2.64 3.74
CA ASN A 160 15.13 3.16 3.97
C ASN A 160 15.43 4.36 3.07
N ASP A 161 15.07 4.31 1.79
CA ASP A 161 15.24 5.43 0.86
C ASP A 161 14.46 6.67 1.31
N GLN A 162 13.24 6.49 1.83
CA GLN A 162 12.44 7.58 2.40
C GLN A 162 13.12 8.19 3.62
N LYS A 163 13.63 7.36 4.54
CA LYS A 163 14.36 7.86 5.73
C LYS A 163 15.63 8.63 5.35
N ILE A 164 16.35 8.17 4.33
CA ILE A 164 17.53 8.87 3.82
C ILE A 164 17.11 10.23 3.27
N ARG A 165 16.12 10.27 2.37
CA ARG A 165 15.62 11.54 1.81
C ARG A 165 15.09 12.50 2.87
N GLU A 166 14.34 12.00 3.87
CA GLU A 166 13.85 12.83 4.97
C GLU A 166 15.00 13.40 5.82
N LYS A 167 16.10 12.65 5.95
CA LYS A 167 17.30 13.12 6.64
C LYS A 167 17.98 14.21 5.80
N ASP A 168 18.20 13.97 4.51
CA ASP A 168 18.83 14.93 3.60
C ASP A 168 18.04 16.25 3.56
N LEU A 169 16.71 16.17 3.41
CA LEU A 169 15.82 17.35 3.45
C LEU A 169 15.91 18.12 4.78
N ARG A 170 16.09 17.44 5.91
CA ARG A 170 16.25 18.10 7.21
C ARG A 170 17.60 18.81 7.33
N GLU A 171 18.66 18.23 6.78
CA GLU A 171 19.98 18.83 6.74
C GLU A 171 19.96 20.08 5.84
N ASP A 172 19.38 19.99 4.63
CA ASP A 172 19.22 21.14 3.73
C ASP A 172 18.40 22.28 4.37
N LEU A 173 17.29 21.96 5.03
CA LEU A 173 16.46 22.95 5.75
C LEU A 173 17.22 23.60 6.90
N PHE A 174 18.07 22.83 7.59
CA PHE A 174 18.88 23.36 8.69
C PHE A 174 19.93 24.35 8.16
N ASP A 175 20.61 24.01 7.07
CA ASP A 175 21.62 24.88 6.45
C ASP A 175 21.01 26.20 5.97
N ILE A 176 19.84 26.16 5.31
CA ILE A 176 19.10 27.36 4.89
C ILE A 176 18.74 28.24 6.11
N LEU A 177 18.20 27.62 7.17
CA LEU A 177 17.82 28.37 8.38
C LEU A 177 19.04 29.00 9.07
N MET A 178 20.19 28.33 9.06
CA MET A 178 21.42 28.87 9.61
C MET A 178 21.99 30.02 8.77
N GLU A 179 21.92 29.92 7.44
CA GLU A 179 22.33 30.99 6.53
C GLU A 179 21.45 32.25 6.71
N ASP A 180 20.12 32.09 6.79
CA ASP A 180 19.19 33.17 7.07
C ASP A 180 19.48 33.85 8.43
N LEU A 181 19.75 33.05 9.47
CA LEU A 181 20.07 33.56 10.81
C LEU A 181 21.39 34.35 10.83
N GLU A 182 22.40 33.90 10.08
CA GLU A 182 23.66 34.62 9.92
C GLU A 182 23.49 35.94 9.16
N GLU A 183 22.62 35.99 8.16
CA GLU A 183 22.29 37.23 7.45
C GLU A 183 21.58 38.25 8.35
N GLU A 184 20.63 37.80 9.17
CA GLU A 184 19.94 38.66 10.15
C GLU A 184 20.93 39.23 11.18
N LEU A 185 21.80 38.38 11.75
CA LEU A 185 22.84 38.83 12.69
C LEU A 185 23.82 39.84 12.06
N LYS A 186 24.14 39.73 10.76
CA LYS A 186 24.97 40.70 10.04
C LYS A 186 24.23 42.02 9.79
N LYS A 187 22.91 42.00 9.60
CA LYS A 187 22.10 43.22 9.46
C LYS A 187 22.01 43.98 10.78
N ASP A 188 21.80 43.28 11.89
CA ASP A 188 21.72 43.91 13.21
C ASP A 188 23.06 44.50 13.67
N LYS A 189 24.20 43.82 13.41
CA LYS A 189 25.54 44.37 13.71
C LYS A 189 25.91 45.61 12.89
N LYS A 190 25.27 45.86 11.74
CA LYS A 190 25.49 47.09 10.96
C LYS A 190 24.73 48.30 11.52
N LEU A 191 23.78 48.11 12.43
CA LEU A 191 23.00 49.18 13.06
C LEU A 191 23.67 49.78 14.32
N GLU A 192 24.77 49.20 14.81
CA GLU A 192 25.50 49.70 16.00
C GLU A 192 26.61 50.73 15.71
N VAL A 193 26.81 51.19 14.47
CA VAL A 193 27.75 52.28 14.19
C VAL A 193 27.01 53.63 14.25
N ILE A 194 26.79 54.12 15.47
CA ILE A 194 26.47 55.53 15.71
C ILE A 194 27.79 56.31 15.52
N PRO A 195 27.88 57.28 14.59
CA PRO A 195 29.07 58.11 14.46
C PRO A 195 29.25 58.93 15.74
N GLU A 196 30.47 58.91 16.29
CA GLU A 196 30.92 59.79 17.38
C GLU A 196 30.50 61.23 17.06
N VAL A 197 29.66 61.80 17.91
CA VAL A 197 29.42 63.24 17.92
C VAL A 197 30.66 63.85 18.55
N GLU A 198 31.52 64.44 17.72
CA GLU A 198 32.59 65.33 18.17
C GLU A 198 31.96 66.50 18.95
N GLU A 199 32.15 66.52 20.27
CA GLU A 199 31.84 67.69 21.09
C GLU A 199 32.90 68.77 20.83
N GLU A 200 32.51 69.79 20.06
CA GLU A 200 33.27 71.03 19.90
C GLU A 200 33.39 71.78 21.24
N ASP A 201 34.63 71.89 21.71
CA ASP A 201 35.11 72.80 22.76
C ASP A 201 34.65 74.25 22.50
N LYS A 202 33.62 74.70 23.23
CA LYS A 202 33.35 76.14 23.40
C LYS A 202 34.02 76.66 24.66
N LYS A 203 35.27 77.10 24.49
CA LYS A 203 35.86 78.14 25.34
C LYS A 203 35.02 79.41 25.24
N THR A 204 34.56 79.91 26.38
CA THR A 204 34.22 81.33 26.52
C THR A 204 34.94 81.90 27.74
N PRO A 205 35.66 83.02 27.60
CA PRO A 205 36.42 83.64 28.70
C PRO A 205 35.58 84.65 29.49
N ILE A 206 36.14 85.01 30.66
CA ILE A 206 35.83 86.07 31.63
C ILE A 206 35.08 85.57 32.86
#